data_AF-X0S0K9-F1
#
_entry.id   AF-X0S0K9-F1
#
_cell.length_a   1.000
_cell.length_b   1.000
_cell.length_c   1.000
_cell.angle_alpha   90.00
_cell.angle_beta   90.00
_cell.angle_gamma   90.00
#
_symmetry.space_group_name_H-M   'P 1'
#
loop_
_entity.id
_entity.type
_entity.pdbx_description
1 polymer ?
#
loop_
_entity_poly.entity_id
_entity_poly.type
_entity_poly.pdbx_seq_one_letter_code
_entity_poly.pdbx_strand_id
1 'polypeptide(L)'
;MLKKFISYYKPYWRLFALDMSCAFLIAAIDLAFPLIARQFINDIIPNGKLRIFYIFIIALLILAVVRAVLNYIIDYWGHIVGTRMERDMRRDLFGHLQTLSFDYFDNIKIGHLMSRIVNDLREISELAHH
;
A
#
# COMPACT_ATOMS: atom_id res chain seq x y z
N MET A 1 14.83 18.55 1.39
CA MET A 1 13.70 17.89 2.08
C MET A 1 13.33 16.59 1.36
N LEU A 2 12.70 16.62 0.18
CA LEU A 2 12.30 15.42 -0.59
C LEU A 2 13.43 14.40 -0.89
N LYS A 3 14.64 14.86 -1.23
CA LYS A 3 15.79 13.96 -1.47
C LYS A 3 16.18 13.11 -0.24
N LYS A 4 16.08 13.66 0.98
CA LYS A 4 16.35 12.90 2.22
C LYS A 4 15.23 11.89 2.48
N PHE A 5 13.98 12.28 2.25
CA PHE A 5 12.82 11.40 2.34
C PHE A 5 12.91 10.20 1.39
N ILE A 6 13.22 10.45 0.11
CA ILE A 6 13.41 9.41 -0.91
C ILE A 6 14.56 8.46 -0.56
N SER A 7 15.57 8.93 0.20
CA SER A 7 16.65 8.06 0.69
C SER A 7 16.17 7.00 1.68
N TYR A 8 15.17 7.31 2.52
CA TYR A 8 14.53 6.32 3.42
C TYR A 8 13.65 5.33 2.67
N TYR A 9 13.16 5.71 1.49
CA TYR A 9 12.39 4.82 0.61
C TYR A 9 13.27 3.83 -0.17
N LYS A 10 14.53 4.23 -0.44
CA LYS A 10 15.50 3.46 -1.24
C LYS A 10 15.74 2.01 -0.78
N PRO A 11 15.85 1.67 0.53
CA PRO A 11 16.00 0.27 0.95
C PRO A 11 14.75 -0.59 0.71
N TYR A 12 13.56 0.03 0.58
CA TYR A 12 12.28 -0.67 0.41
C TYR A 12 11.82 -0.75 -1.07
N TRP A 13 12.66 -0.37 -2.03
CA TRP A 13 12.30 -0.32 -3.46
C TRP A 13 11.80 -1.65 -4.06
N ARG A 14 12.29 -2.80 -3.55
CA ARG A 14 11.83 -4.12 -4.01
C ARG A 14 10.39 -4.41 -3.61
N LEU A 15 9.99 -3.93 -2.43
CA LEU A 15 8.65 -4.07 -1.90
C LEU A 15 7.70 -3.18 -2.68
N PHE A 16 8.11 -1.93 -2.94
CA PHE A 16 7.38 -1.01 -3.82
C PHE A 16 7.21 -1.56 -5.24
N ALA A 17 8.24 -2.17 -5.83
CA ALA A 17 8.13 -2.77 -7.16
C ALA A 17 7.16 -3.97 -7.20
N LEU A 18 7.14 -4.78 -6.13
CA LEU A 18 6.17 -5.87 -5.97
C LEU A 18 4.76 -5.31 -5.85
N ASP A 19 4.58 -4.28 -5.02
CA ASP A 19 3.30 -3.60 -4.78
C ASP A 19 2.72 -3.01 -6.07
N MET A 20 3.54 -2.28 -6.82
CA MET A 20 3.20 -1.70 -8.12
C MET A 20 2.83 -2.79 -9.15
N SER A 21 3.53 -3.93 -9.13
CA SER A 21 3.21 -5.06 -10.01
C SER A 21 1.86 -5.69 -9.67
N CYS A 22 1.55 -5.85 -8.38
CA CYS A 22 0.26 -6.33 -7.90
C CYS A 22 -0.87 -5.35 -8.26
N ALA A 23 -0.65 -4.05 -8.07
CA ALA A 23 -1.62 -3.02 -8.43
C ALA A 23 -1.95 -3.03 -9.93
N PHE A 24 -0.93 -3.18 -10.77
CA PHE A 24 -1.10 -3.33 -12.21
C PHE A 24 -1.93 -4.57 -12.58
N LEU A 25 -1.67 -5.72 -11.92
CA LEU A 25 -2.45 -6.94 -12.13
C LEU A 25 -3.92 -6.76 -11.70
N ILE A 26 -4.19 -6.09 -10.59
CA ILE A 26 -5.55 -5.79 -10.14
C ILE A 26 -6.27 -4.90 -11.16
N ALA A 27 -5.60 -3.86 -11.67
CA ALA A 27 -6.19 -2.99 -12.69
C ALA A 27 -6.52 -3.77 -13.98
N ALA A 28 -5.66 -4.71 -14.39
CA ALA A 28 -5.93 -5.58 -15.54
C ALA A 28 -7.12 -6.51 -15.29
N ILE A 29 -7.24 -7.07 -14.09
CA ILE A 29 -8.37 -7.90 -13.63
C ILE A 29 -9.67 -7.09 -13.62
N ASP A 30 -9.64 -5.86 -13.12
CA ASP A 30 -10.81 -4.97 -13.07
C ASP A 30 -11.30 -4.59 -14.46
N LEU A 31 -10.40 -4.48 -15.45
CA LEU A 31 -10.76 -4.29 -16.85
C LEU A 31 -11.26 -5.59 -17.52
N ALA A 32 -10.74 -6.74 -17.12
CA ALA A 32 -11.19 -8.04 -17.64
C ALA A 32 -12.60 -8.39 -17.18
N PHE A 33 -13.00 -7.99 -15.96
CA PHE A 33 -14.31 -8.27 -15.39
C PHE A 33 -15.50 -7.84 -16.29
N PRO A 34 -15.61 -6.59 -16.77
CA PRO A 34 -16.70 -6.16 -17.66
C PRO A 34 -16.65 -6.84 -19.04
N LEU A 35 -15.47 -7.18 -19.56
CA LEU A 35 -15.34 -7.91 -20.83
C LEU A 35 -15.93 -9.33 -20.71
N ILE A 36 -15.60 -10.03 -19.61
CA ILE A 36 -16.12 -11.36 -19.31
C ILE A 36 -17.65 -11.29 -19.07
N ALA A 37 -18.12 -10.30 -18.30
CA ALA A 37 -19.55 -10.09 -18.06
C ALA A 37 -20.31 -9.80 -19.37
N ARG A 38 -19.72 -9.06 -20.30
CA ARG A 38 -20.32 -8.79 -21.62
C ARG A 38 -20.48 -10.06 -22.46
N GLN A 39 -19.45 -10.91 -22.50
CA GLN A 39 -19.53 -12.21 -23.18
C GLN A 39 -20.59 -13.11 -22.54
N PHE A 40 -20.67 -13.10 -21.20
CA PHE A 40 -21.67 -13.87 -20.47
C PHE A 40 -23.10 -13.49 -20.87
N ILE A 41 -23.41 -12.19 -20.93
CA ILE A 41 -24.75 -11.69 -21.33
C ILE A 41 -25.07 -12.03 -22.78
N ASN A 42 -24.10 -11.88 -23.69
CA ASN A 42 -24.34 -12.01 -25.13
C ASN A 42 -24.40 -13.46 -25.62
N ASP A 43 -23.63 -14.38 -25.05
CA ASP A 43 -23.50 -15.75 -25.61
C ASP A 43 -24.25 -16.82 -24.81
N ILE A 44 -24.41 -16.65 -23.50
CA ILE A 44 -24.90 -17.72 -22.61
C ILE A 44 -26.41 -17.64 -22.37
N ILE A 45 -26.93 -16.42 -22.15
CA ILE A 45 -28.37 -16.17 -21.98
C ILE A 45 -29.17 -16.65 -23.21
N PRO A 46 -28.79 -16.36 -24.47
CA PRO A 46 -29.57 -16.80 -25.62
C PRO A 46 -29.45 -18.30 -25.96
N ASN A 47 -28.37 -18.99 -25.53
CA ASN A 47 -28.15 -20.39 -25.88
C ASN A 47 -28.62 -21.41 -24.82
N GLY A 48 -29.04 -20.99 -23.62
CA GLY A 48 -29.59 -21.86 -22.59
C GLY A 48 -28.64 -22.97 -22.07
N LYS A 49 -27.33 -22.85 -22.33
CA LYS A 49 -26.33 -23.88 -21.99
C LYS A 49 -25.90 -23.74 -20.53
N LEU A 50 -26.62 -24.41 -19.62
CA LEU A 50 -26.31 -24.47 -18.17
C LEU A 50 -24.86 -24.87 -17.87
N ARG A 51 -24.22 -25.71 -18.70
CA ARG A 51 -22.81 -26.10 -18.51
C ARG A 51 -21.85 -24.91 -18.64
N ILE A 52 -22.09 -24.01 -19.60
CA ILE A 52 -21.22 -22.84 -19.84
C ILE A 52 -21.42 -21.80 -18.72
N PHE A 53 -22.65 -21.69 -18.21
CA PHE A 53 -23.00 -20.85 -17.07
C PHE A 53 -22.16 -21.18 -15.81
N TYR A 54 -22.09 -22.47 -15.41
CA TYR A 54 -21.30 -22.86 -14.25
C TYR A 54 -19.80 -22.62 -14.44
N ILE A 55 -19.26 -22.84 -15.65
CA ILE A 55 -17.85 -22.56 -15.96
C ILE A 55 -17.55 -21.07 -15.79
N PHE A 56 -18.43 -20.19 -16.26
CA PHE A 56 -18.27 -18.74 -16.12
C PHE A 56 -18.34 -18.27 -14.66
N ILE A 57 -19.27 -18.80 -13.87
CA ILE A 57 -19.35 -18.49 -12.43
C ILE A 57 -18.06 -18.90 -11.72
N ILE A 58 -17.56 -20.11 -12.00
CA ILE A 58 -16.31 -20.59 -11.41
C ILE A 58 -15.14 -19.70 -11.85
N ALA A 59 -15.07 -19.30 -13.13
CA ALA A 59 -14.03 -18.40 -13.63
C ALA A 59 -14.05 -17.03 -12.95
N LEU A 60 -15.24 -16.42 -12.80
CA LEU A 60 -15.40 -15.15 -12.09
C LEU A 60 -15.05 -15.27 -10.60
N LEU A 61 -15.42 -16.38 -9.96
CA LEU A 61 -15.09 -16.65 -8.56
C LEU A 61 -13.57 -16.77 -8.38
N ILE A 62 -12.89 -17.51 -9.25
CA ILE A 62 -11.42 -17.60 -9.25
C ILE A 62 -10.79 -16.23 -9.41
N LEU A 63 -11.27 -15.43 -10.37
CA LEU A 63 -10.75 -14.09 -10.64
C LEU A 63 -10.96 -13.14 -9.45
N ALA A 64 -12.11 -13.23 -8.76
CA ALA A 64 -12.38 -12.50 -7.53
C ALA A 64 -11.46 -12.93 -6.37
N VAL A 65 -11.20 -14.23 -6.22
CA VAL A 65 -10.26 -14.74 -5.20
C VAL A 65 -8.84 -14.26 -5.47
N VAL A 66 -8.37 -14.34 -6.72
CA VAL A 66 -7.05 -13.82 -7.12
C VAL A 66 -6.95 -12.32 -6.84
N ARG A 67 -7.98 -11.56 -7.19
CA ARG A 67 -8.06 -10.12 -6.88
C ARG A 67 -7.95 -9.86 -5.38
N ALA A 68 -8.67 -10.60 -4.56
CA ALA A 68 -8.65 -10.45 -3.10
C ALA A 68 -7.26 -10.76 -2.53
N VAL A 69 -6.60 -11.82 -3.00
CA VAL A 69 -5.23 -12.17 -2.59
C VAL A 69 -4.23 -11.07 -2.97
N LEU A 70 -4.33 -10.52 -4.19
CA LEU A 70 -3.47 -9.42 -4.62
C LEU A 70 -3.68 -8.16 -3.78
N ASN A 71 -4.93 -7.79 -3.48
CA ASN A 71 -5.21 -6.65 -2.59
C ASN A 71 -4.64 -6.88 -1.19
N TYR A 72 -4.79 -8.09 -0.65
CA TYR A 72 -4.20 -8.43 0.65
C TYR A 72 -2.68 -8.27 0.67
N ILE A 73 -2.00 -8.69 -0.40
CA ILE A 73 -0.55 -8.52 -0.55
C ILE A 73 -0.18 -7.03 -0.55
N ILE A 74 -0.91 -6.21 -1.29
CA ILE A 74 -0.68 -4.76 -1.37
C ILE A 74 -0.84 -4.10 0.00
N ASP A 75 -1.98 -4.34 0.65
CA ASP A 75 -2.27 -3.75 1.96
C ASP A 75 -1.24 -4.17 3.01
N TYR A 76 -0.90 -5.46 3.05
CA TYR A 76 0.03 -6.00 4.02
C TYR A 76 1.46 -5.47 3.82
N TRP A 77 1.98 -5.57 2.60
CA TRP A 77 3.37 -5.16 2.33
C TRP A 77 3.52 -3.65 2.34
N GLY A 78 2.53 -2.92 1.84
CA GLY A 78 2.53 -1.47 1.91
C GLY A 78 2.58 -0.98 3.36
N HIS A 79 1.74 -1.54 4.25
CA HIS A 79 1.74 -1.13 5.66
C HIS A 79 3.05 -1.48 6.37
N ILE A 80 3.67 -2.62 6.02
CA ILE A 80 5.01 -2.98 6.52
C ILE A 80 6.08 -1.98 6.08
N VAL A 81 6.02 -1.50 4.85
CA VAL A 81 6.97 -0.48 4.35
C VAL A 81 6.80 0.82 5.13
N GLY A 82 5.56 1.29 5.28
CA GLY A 82 5.26 2.50 6.05
C GLY A 82 5.78 2.42 7.49
N THR A 83 5.40 1.37 8.22
CA THR A 83 5.82 1.19 9.62
C THR A 83 7.33 1.06 9.81
N ARG A 84 8.04 0.37 8.90
CA ARG A 84 9.50 0.27 8.97
C ARG A 84 10.18 1.61 8.66
N MET A 85 9.67 2.33 7.67
CA MET A 85 10.17 3.64 7.32
C MET A 85 9.95 4.66 8.45
N GLU A 86 8.77 4.65 9.08
CA GLU A 86 8.47 5.46 10.26
C GLU A 86 9.44 5.16 11.41
N ARG A 87 9.71 3.87 11.66
CA ARG A 87 10.67 3.43 12.69
C ARG A 87 12.08 3.99 12.42
N ASP A 88 12.55 3.90 11.19
CA ASP A 88 13.89 4.38 10.82
C ASP A 88 13.99 5.90 10.98
N MET A 89 12.97 6.64 10.51
CA MET A 89 12.90 8.09 10.68
C MET A 89 12.88 8.49 12.16
N ARG A 90 12.08 7.81 13.00
CA ARG A 90 12.03 8.06 14.45
C ARG A 90 13.38 7.79 15.12
N ARG A 91 14.08 6.73 14.72
CA ARG A 91 15.40 6.38 15.25
C ARG A 91 16.43 7.47 14.97
N ASP A 92 16.49 7.95 13.74
CA ASP A 92 17.45 8.98 13.34
C ASP A 92 17.15 10.34 13.99
N LEU A 93 15.86 10.71 14.10
CA LEU A 93 15.45 11.92 14.81
C LEU A 93 15.76 11.86 16.30
N PHE A 94 15.50 10.72 16.94
CA PHE A 94 15.83 10.52 18.34
C PHE A 94 17.33 10.55 18.60
N GLY A 95 18.13 9.93 17.72
CA GLY A 95 19.59 10.00 17.78
C GLY A 95 20.10 11.44 17.66
N HIS A 96 19.50 12.26 16.78
CA HIS A 96 19.84 13.67 16.67
C HIS A 96 19.44 14.48 17.92
N LEU A 97 18.25 14.24 18.49
CA LEU A 97 17.82 14.87 19.73
C LEU A 97 18.81 14.65 20.88
N GLN A 98 19.40 13.47 20.99
CA GLN A 98 20.40 13.17 22.03
C GLN A 98 21.70 13.99 21.89
N THR A 99 21.96 14.56 20.71
CA THR A 99 23.17 15.38 20.46
C THR A 99 22.96 16.88 20.71
N LEU A 100 21.73 17.32 20.98
CA LEU A 100 21.40 18.72 21.21
C LEU A 100 21.79 19.19 22.62
N SER A 101 22.13 20.48 22.74
CA SER A 101 22.50 21.10 24.01
C SER A 101 21.30 21.25 24.95
N PHE A 102 21.56 21.36 26.25
CA PHE A 102 20.51 21.61 27.25
C PHE A 102 19.76 22.93 27.01
N ASP A 103 20.45 23.96 26.50
CA ASP A 103 19.85 25.26 26.13
C ASP A 103 18.73 25.11 25.07
N TYR A 104 18.86 24.15 24.16
CA TYR A 104 17.78 23.85 23.20
C TYR A 104 16.53 23.31 23.89
N PHE A 105 16.70 22.47 24.91
CA PHE A 105 15.59 21.88 25.67
C PHE A 105 14.97 22.86 26.67
N ASP A 106 15.73 23.83 27.16
CA ASP A 106 15.21 24.88 28.04
C ASP A 106 14.28 25.86 27.29
N ASN A 107 14.53 26.07 25.99
CA ASN A 107 13.74 26.97 25.15
C ASN A 107 12.54 26.30 24.45
N ILE A 108 12.41 24.96 24.51
CA ILE A 108 11.37 24.23 23.77
C ILE A 108 10.66 23.22 24.67
N LYS A 109 9.31 23.24 24.64
CA LYS A 109 8.49 22.25 25.34
C LYS A 109 8.72 20.85 24.77
N ILE A 110 9.31 19.96 25.55
CA ILE A 110 9.62 18.56 25.19
C ILE A 110 8.38 17.81 24.69
N GLY A 111 7.21 18.05 25.29
CA GLY A 111 5.95 17.45 24.85
C GLY A 111 5.55 17.84 23.42
N HIS A 112 5.85 19.07 23.00
CA HIS A 112 5.59 19.50 21.63
C HIS A 112 6.54 18.82 20.64
N LEU A 113 7.83 18.70 21.00
CA LEU A 113 8.82 17.96 20.22
C LEU A 113 8.43 16.49 20.02
N MET A 114 8.04 15.80 21.10
CA MET A 114 7.60 14.42 21.03
C MET A 114 6.32 14.26 20.18
N SER A 115 5.36 15.17 20.31
CA SER A 115 4.15 15.16 19.48
C SER A 115 4.48 15.28 18.00
N ARG A 116 5.40 16.18 17.61
CA ARG A 116 5.79 16.33 16.20
C ARG A 116 6.55 15.12 15.67
N ILE A 117 7.41 14.51 16.46
CA ILE A 117 8.14 13.30 16.05
C ILE A 117 7.19 12.13 15.85
N VAL A 118 6.16 12.01 16.69
CA VAL A 118 5.21 10.90 16.59
C VAL A 118 4.18 11.17 15.50
N ASN A 119 3.51 12.32 15.55
CA ASN A 119 2.36 12.62 14.69
C ASN A 119 2.78 13.06 13.29
N ASP A 120 3.70 14.04 13.16
CA ASP A 120 4.11 14.54 11.85
C ASP A 120 4.82 13.43 11.03
N LEU A 121 5.66 12.58 11.67
CA LEU A 121 6.29 11.45 10.97
C LEU A 121 5.27 10.37 10.54
N ARG A 122 4.27 10.10 11.38
CA ARG A 122 3.19 9.16 11.05
C ARG A 122 2.39 9.67 9.86
N GLU A 123 1.97 10.95 9.88
CA GLU A 123 1.27 11.57 8.75
C GLU A 123 2.09 11.50 7.46
N ILE A 124 3.39 11.80 7.52
CA ILE A 124 4.27 11.72 6.35
C ILE A 124 4.39 10.27 5.84
N SER A 125 4.49 9.28 6.74
CA SER A 125 4.57 7.88 6.36
C SER A 125 3.25 7.34 5.79
N GLU A 126 2.12 7.79 6.33
CA GLU A 126 0.77 7.43 5.90
C GLU A 126 0.48 8.04 4.51
N LEU A 127 0.88 9.29 4.28
CA LEU A 127 0.77 9.96 2.96
C LEU A 127 1.67 9.36 1.88
N ALA A 128 2.76 8.71 2.24
CA ALA A 128 3.64 8.05 1.27
C ALA A 128 3.24 6.59 0.99
N HIS A 129 2.28 6.08 1.76
CA HIS A 129 1.72 4.74 1.64
C HIS A 129 0.41 4.72 0.85
N HIS A 130 -0.40 5.79 0.94
CA HIS A 130 -1.62 6.00 0.16
C HIS A 130 -1.39 6.80 -1.13
#